data_AF-A0A536RAG8-F1
#
_entry.id   AF-A0A536RAG8-F1
#
_cell.length_a   1.000
_cell.length_b   1.000
_cell.length_c   1.000
_cell.angle_alpha   90.00
_cell.angle_beta   90.00
_cell.angle_gamma   90.00
#
_symmetry.space_group_name_H-M   'P 1'
#
loop_
_entity.id
_entity.type
_entity.pdbx_description
1 polymer ?
#
loop_
_entity_poly.entity_id
_entity_poly.type
_entity_poly.pdbx_seq_one_letter_code
_entity_poly.pdbx_strand_id
1 'polypeptide(L)'
;MSQTAELQRRVLLAESDILLDDVEALRLLDLVEAPPRLREAIRALQIRLGRRNPPLPSETLDAAHELVFAVQQRLMAANPRNPRPLRHVGRPSGQPMFTIVRDDKKWKVLTLPPPSNGEDADWIELVDSTVERAWDRWCYAQQQAARATRLRMQAHTAVAVLDVAWNNYWALLQDSERIKRRISGVRGRLAGGTPAAPRL
;
A
#
# COMPACT_ATOMS: atom_id res chain seq x y z
N MET A 1 -17.58 16.21 0.86
CA MET A 1 -17.22 16.44 -0.55
C MET A 1 -18.43 16.15 -1.42
N SER A 2 -18.67 16.94 -2.47
CA SER A 2 -19.71 16.68 -3.48
C SER A 2 -19.45 15.35 -4.23
N GLN A 3 -20.49 14.61 -4.65
CA GLN A 3 -20.34 13.42 -5.50
C GLN A 3 -19.49 13.67 -6.75
N THR A 4 -19.58 14.88 -7.33
CA THR A 4 -18.77 15.30 -8.48
C THR A 4 -17.27 15.35 -8.16
N ALA A 5 -16.90 15.75 -6.95
CA ALA A 5 -15.51 15.83 -6.52
C ALA A 5 -14.91 14.43 -6.25
N GLU A 6 -15.72 13.46 -5.79
CA GLU A 6 -15.29 12.07 -5.65
C GLU A 6 -15.12 11.38 -7.01
N LEU A 7 -16.03 11.62 -7.95
CA LEU A 7 -15.90 11.11 -9.32
C LEU A 7 -14.62 11.66 -9.97
N GLN A 8 -14.38 12.96 -9.85
CA GLN A 8 -13.17 13.61 -10.36
C GLN A 8 -11.90 13.05 -9.72
N ARG A 9 -11.90 12.77 -8.41
CA ARG A 9 -10.77 12.15 -7.70
C ARG A 9 -10.44 10.76 -8.26
N ARG A 10 -11.45 9.93 -8.54
CA ARG A 10 -11.27 8.59 -9.12
C ARG A 10 -10.72 8.63 -10.54
N VAL A 11 -11.23 9.55 -11.36
CA VAL A 11 -10.72 9.77 -12.73
C VAL A 11 -9.25 10.17 -12.69
N LEU A 12 -8.88 11.14 -11.85
CA LEU A 12 -7.49 11.57 -11.70
C LEU A 12 -6.58 10.47 -11.15
N LEU A 13 -7.11 9.56 -10.32
CA LEU A 13 -6.36 8.42 -9.80
C LEU A 13 -6.09 7.41 -10.92
N ALA A 14 -7.10 7.05 -11.72
CA ALA A 14 -6.94 6.17 -12.87
C ALA A 14 -5.97 6.75 -13.92
N GLU A 15 -6.06 8.05 -14.20
CA GLU A 15 -5.10 8.73 -15.07
C GLU A 15 -3.67 8.72 -14.50
N SER A 16 -3.51 8.82 -13.17
CA SER A 16 -2.20 8.72 -12.54
C SER A 16 -1.62 7.31 -12.60
N ASP A 17 -2.46 6.28 -12.56
CA ASP A 17 -2.02 4.88 -12.69
C ASP A 17 -1.49 4.63 -14.12
N ILE A 18 -2.18 5.12 -15.15
CA ILE A 18 -1.72 5.03 -16.54
C ILE A 18 -0.35 5.71 -16.72
N LEU A 19 -0.16 6.90 -16.12
CA LEU A 19 1.12 7.60 -16.20
C LEU A 19 2.24 6.88 -15.44
N LEU A 20 1.90 6.19 -14.35
CA LEU A 20 2.85 5.36 -13.63
C LEU A 20 3.28 4.16 -14.49
N ASP A 21 2.34 3.52 -15.17
CA ASP A 21 2.61 2.42 -16.10
C ASP A 21 3.51 2.88 -17.26
N ASP A 22 3.28 4.08 -17.81
CA ASP A 22 4.12 4.67 -18.86
C ASP A 22 5.54 4.98 -18.38
N VAL A 23 5.69 5.56 -17.16
CA VAL A 23 7.01 5.79 -16.54
C VAL A 23 7.73 4.45 -16.37
N GLU A 24 7.04 3.44 -15.85
CA GLU A 24 7.62 2.12 -15.62
C GLU A 24 7.96 1.42 -16.93
N ALA A 25 7.15 1.56 -17.99
CA ALA A 25 7.44 1.06 -19.34
C ALA A 25 8.71 1.68 -19.94
N LEU A 26 8.97 2.96 -19.68
CA LEU A 26 10.19 3.63 -20.16
C LEU A 26 11.41 3.25 -19.32
N ARG A 27 11.24 3.11 -18.00
CA ARG A 27 12.28 2.53 -17.13
C ARG A 27 12.54 1.07 -17.49
N LEU A 28 11.54 0.33 -17.96
CA LEU A 28 11.63 -1.03 -18.51
C LEU A 28 12.57 -1.14 -19.71
N LEU A 29 12.68 -0.06 -20.48
CA LEU A 29 13.55 0.05 -21.65
C LEU A 29 14.92 0.66 -21.32
N ASP A 30 15.28 0.76 -20.04
CA ASP A 30 16.51 1.37 -19.52
C ASP A 30 16.74 2.83 -20.00
N LEU A 31 15.65 3.52 -20.33
CA LEU A 31 15.71 4.96 -20.56
C LEU A 31 15.90 5.67 -19.22
N VAL A 32 16.61 6.78 -19.24
CA VAL A 32 16.88 7.62 -18.06
C VAL A 32 16.07 8.91 -18.14
N GLU A 33 15.88 9.43 -19.35
CA GLU A 33 15.19 10.68 -19.60
C GLU A 33 13.68 10.48 -19.78
N ALA A 34 12.89 11.37 -19.17
CA ALA A 34 11.45 11.40 -19.31
C ALA A 34 11.07 12.10 -20.63
N PRO A 35 10.34 11.42 -21.55
CA PRO A 35 9.91 12.02 -22.80
C PRO A 35 9.07 13.28 -22.57
N PRO A 36 9.14 14.30 -23.46
CA PRO A 36 8.38 15.54 -23.31
C PRO A 36 6.87 15.34 -23.12
N ARG A 37 6.29 14.35 -23.82
CA ARG A 37 4.86 14.02 -23.68
C ARG A 37 4.49 13.58 -22.27
N LEU A 38 5.32 12.74 -21.64
CA LEU A 38 5.10 12.26 -20.28
C LEU A 38 5.26 13.38 -19.26
N ARG A 39 6.29 14.22 -19.44
CA ARG A 39 6.56 15.43 -18.66
C ARG A 39 5.37 16.38 -18.65
N GLU A 40 4.78 16.65 -19.81
CA GLU A 40 3.59 17.49 -19.95
C GLU A 40 2.35 16.87 -19.32
N ALA A 41 2.14 15.56 -19.50
CA ALA A 41 1.01 14.86 -18.92
C ALA A 41 1.02 14.89 -17.38
N ILE A 42 2.18 14.64 -16.75
CA ILE A 42 2.36 14.75 -15.30
C ILE A 42 2.10 16.19 -14.82
N ARG A 43 2.60 17.19 -15.57
CA ARG A 43 2.36 18.60 -15.24
C ARG A 43 0.88 18.97 -15.33
N ALA A 44 0.18 18.52 -16.38
CA ALA A 44 -1.25 18.75 -16.57
C ALA A 44 -2.07 18.14 -15.44
N LEU A 45 -1.71 16.92 -15.01
CA LEU A 45 -2.34 16.24 -13.88
C LEU A 45 -2.19 17.06 -12.58
N GLN A 46 -1.00 17.60 -12.29
CA GLN A 46 -0.78 18.44 -11.10
C GLN A 46 -1.58 19.74 -11.11
N ILE A 47 -1.72 20.38 -12.28
CA ILE A 47 -2.54 21.59 -12.44
C ILE A 47 -4.01 21.28 -12.17
N ARG A 48 -4.53 20.19 -12.75
CA ARG A 48 -5.91 19.72 -12.53
C ARG A 48 -6.17 19.34 -11.06
N LEU A 49 -5.13 18.96 -10.32
CA LEU A 49 -5.16 18.74 -8.87
C LEU A 49 -5.10 20.03 -8.03
N GLY A 50 -5.09 21.20 -8.66
CA GLY A 50 -5.11 22.50 -8.00
C GLY A 50 -3.74 23.08 -7.61
N ARG A 51 -2.62 22.52 -8.09
CA ARG A 51 -1.32 23.20 -7.95
C ARG A 51 -1.25 24.35 -8.94
N ARG A 52 -1.30 25.59 -8.43
CA ARG A 52 -1.21 26.82 -9.23
C ARG A 52 0.18 27.05 -9.85
N ASN A 53 1.24 26.46 -9.27
CA ASN A 53 2.60 26.54 -9.78
C ASN A 53 3.29 25.18 -9.59
N PRO A 54 3.09 24.19 -10.48
CA PRO A 54 3.78 22.92 -10.39
C PRO A 54 5.29 23.12 -10.62
N PRO A 55 6.17 22.37 -9.93
CA PRO A 55 7.60 22.37 -10.24
C PRO A 55 7.83 22.05 -11.73
N LEU A 56 8.95 22.53 -12.27
CA LEU A 56 9.33 22.25 -13.66
C LEU A 56 9.27 20.73 -13.90
N PRO A 57 8.74 20.29 -15.05
CA PRO A 57 8.57 18.87 -15.31
C PRO A 57 9.95 18.21 -15.35
N SER A 58 10.16 17.23 -14.48
CA SER A 58 11.46 16.59 -14.28
C SER A 58 11.99 15.97 -15.57
N GLU A 59 13.30 16.07 -15.79
CA GLU A 59 13.95 15.55 -16.99
C GLU A 59 14.23 14.05 -16.89
N THR A 60 14.23 13.49 -15.68
CA THR A 60 14.51 12.08 -15.44
C THR A 60 13.25 11.28 -15.11
N LEU A 61 13.25 10.00 -15.48
CA LEU A 61 12.16 9.07 -15.19
C LEU A 61 12.01 8.80 -13.68
N ASP A 62 13.11 8.78 -12.92
CA ASP A 62 13.04 8.63 -11.46
C ASP A 62 12.31 9.80 -10.80
N ALA A 63 12.60 11.03 -11.23
CA ALA A 63 11.92 12.20 -10.71
C ALA A 63 10.47 12.32 -11.24
N ALA A 64 10.18 11.79 -12.43
CA ALA A 64 8.80 11.65 -12.92
C ALA A 64 8.00 10.65 -12.06
N HIS A 65 8.61 9.52 -11.71
CA HIS A 65 8.03 8.49 -10.84
C HIS A 65 7.63 9.05 -9.46
N GLU A 66 8.55 9.73 -8.79
CA GLU A 66 8.29 10.36 -7.49
C GLU A 66 7.15 11.40 -7.54
N LEU A 67 7.04 12.15 -8.65
CA LEU A 67 5.96 13.10 -8.84
C LEU A 67 4.59 12.42 -9.01
N VAL A 68 4.51 11.31 -9.74
CA VAL A 68 3.28 10.53 -9.89
C VAL A 68 2.85 9.93 -8.56
N PHE A 69 3.78 9.38 -7.77
CA PHE A 69 3.52 8.90 -6.42
C PHE A 69 3.02 10.00 -5.47
N ALA A 70 3.63 11.18 -5.51
CA ALA A 70 3.16 12.31 -4.71
C ALA A 70 1.73 12.72 -5.07
N VAL A 71 1.34 12.60 -6.35
CA VAL A 71 -0.04 12.84 -6.81
C VAL A 71 -0.99 11.76 -6.29
N GLN A 72 -0.67 10.47 -6.45
CA GLN A 72 -1.48 9.36 -5.94
C GLN A 72 -1.69 9.46 -4.43
N GLN A 73 -0.64 9.77 -3.64
CA GLN A 73 -0.76 9.95 -2.20
C GLN A 73 -1.75 11.05 -1.81
N ARG A 74 -1.74 12.18 -2.53
CA ARG A 74 -2.69 13.28 -2.29
C ARG A 74 -4.12 12.88 -2.65
N LEU A 75 -4.31 12.17 -3.76
CA LEU A 75 -5.63 11.66 -4.19
C LEU A 75 -6.17 10.59 -3.23
N MET A 76 -5.31 9.77 -2.64
CA MET A 76 -5.69 8.80 -1.61
C MET A 76 -5.99 9.45 -0.27
N ALA A 77 -5.25 10.50 0.12
CA ALA A 77 -5.50 11.28 1.33
C ALA A 77 -6.79 12.12 1.24
N ALA A 78 -7.20 12.52 0.03
CA ALA A 78 -8.44 13.23 -0.22
C ALA A 78 -9.68 12.32 -0.26
N ASN A 79 -9.53 11.00 -0.13
CA ASN A 79 -10.65 10.07 -0.13
C ASN A 79 -11.46 10.21 1.18
N PRO A 80 -12.73 10.64 1.14
CA PRO A 80 -13.55 10.82 2.34
C PRO A 80 -13.95 9.49 3.00
N ARG A 81 -13.82 8.36 2.30
CA ARG A 81 -14.03 7.00 2.83
C ARG A 81 -12.77 6.39 3.40
N ASN A 82 -11.63 7.08 3.31
CA ASN A 82 -10.39 6.66 3.94
C ASN A 82 -10.41 7.22 5.37
N PRO A 83 -10.66 6.39 6.40
CA PRO A 83 -10.65 6.88 7.77
C PRO A 83 -9.25 7.43 8.03
N ARG A 84 -9.14 8.71 8.36
CA ARG A 84 -7.84 9.30 8.72
C ARG A 84 -7.23 8.40 9.80
N PRO A 85 -5.95 8.01 9.68
CA PRO A 85 -5.35 7.12 10.66
C PRO A 85 -5.45 7.76 12.05
N LEU A 86 -6.16 7.07 12.95
CA LEU A 86 -6.32 7.46 14.35
C LEU A 86 -4.94 7.71 14.99
N ARG A 87 -4.84 8.81 15.75
CA ARG A 87 -3.69 9.07 16.62
C ARG A 87 -3.81 8.15 17.84
N HIS A 88 -2.85 7.25 18.02
CA HIS A 88 -2.74 6.43 19.24
C HIS A 88 -1.95 7.18 20.32
N VAL A 89 -2.43 7.18 21.56
CA VAL A 89 -1.74 7.78 22.72
C VAL A 89 -0.47 6.97 23.01
N GLY A 90 0.69 7.64 23.05
CA GLY A 90 2.00 7.03 23.28
C GLY A 90 2.76 6.57 22.04
N ARG A 91 2.23 6.77 20.82
CA ARG A 91 2.90 6.41 19.55
C ARG A 91 2.86 7.57 18.54
N PRO A 92 4.00 8.01 17.96
CA PRO A 92 3.96 8.97 16.86
C PRO A 92 3.25 8.34 15.65
N SER A 93 2.23 9.03 15.14
CA SER A 93 1.49 8.63 13.94
C SER A 93 2.44 8.43 12.75
N GLY A 94 2.26 7.33 12.00
CA GLY A 94 2.92 7.15 10.70
C GLY A 94 4.31 6.52 10.69
N GLN A 95 4.84 5.99 11.80
CA GLN A 95 6.15 5.35 11.76
C GLN A 95 6.13 3.96 11.05
N PRO A 96 6.76 3.83 9.87
CA PRO A 96 6.98 2.54 9.22
C PRO A 96 7.91 1.63 10.03
N MET A 97 7.61 0.34 10.11
CA MET A 97 8.64 -0.64 10.42
C MET A 97 9.50 -0.83 9.17
N PHE A 98 10.80 -0.61 9.30
CA PHE A 98 11.75 -0.92 8.26
C PHE A 98 12.53 -2.16 8.64
N THR A 99 12.70 -3.07 7.69
CA THR A 99 13.72 -4.11 7.79
C THR A 99 14.87 -3.78 6.85
N ILE A 100 16.08 -4.15 7.25
CA ILE A 100 17.28 -4.01 6.42
C ILE A 100 17.31 -5.23 5.50
N VAL A 101 17.35 -5.00 4.20
CA VAL A 101 17.34 -6.07 3.19
C VAL A 101 18.78 -6.51 2.90
N ARG A 102 19.58 -5.63 2.27
CA ARG A 102 21.02 -5.74 1.94
C ARG A 102 21.51 -4.39 1.40
N ASP A 103 22.82 -4.14 1.42
CA ASP A 103 23.46 -2.88 0.97
C ASP A 103 22.84 -1.63 1.61
N ASP A 104 22.48 -1.72 2.89
CA ASP A 104 21.82 -0.66 3.67
C ASP A 104 20.44 -0.19 3.12
N LYS A 105 19.87 -0.90 2.14
CA LYS A 105 18.53 -0.61 1.63
C LYS A 105 17.46 -1.06 2.63
N LYS A 106 16.58 -0.12 2.98
CA LYS A 106 15.47 -0.30 3.92
C LYS A 106 14.19 -0.65 3.18
N TRP A 107 13.52 -1.71 3.60
CA TRP A 107 12.19 -2.09 3.10
C TRP A 107 11.13 -1.84 4.15
N LYS A 108 10.03 -1.18 3.77
CA LYS A 108 8.90 -0.91 4.67
C LYS A 108 8.04 -2.15 4.80
N VAL A 109 8.06 -2.73 6.00
CA VAL A 109 7.27 -3.89 6.40
C VAL A 109 5.87 -3.43 6.80
N LEU A 110 4.85 -4.14 6.32
CA LEU A 110 3.47 -3.92 6.76
C LEU A 110 3.22 -4.62 8.10
N THR A 111 2.35 -4.02 8.91
CA THR A 111 1.95 -4.52 10.22
C THR A 111 0.44 -4.53 10.33
N LEU A 112 -0.14 -5.56 10.95
CA LEU A 112 -1.58 -5.60 11.19
C LEU A 112 -2.05 -4.41 12.05
N PRO A 113 -3.26 -3.90 11.82
CA PRO A 113 -3.85 -2.85 12.65
C PRO A 113 -4.07 -3.37 14.08
N PRO A 114 -3.85 -2.54 15.12
CA PRO A 114 -4.13 -2.93 16.50
C PRO A 114 -5.63 -3.21 16.68
N PRO A 115 -6.01 -4.09 17.63
CA PRO A 115 -7.42 -4.36 17.93
C PRO A 115 -8.14 -3.06 18.31
N SER A 116 -9.31 -2.85 17.72
CA SER A 116 -10.20 -1.75 18.06
C SER A 116 -11.01 -2.12 19.30
N ASN A 117 -11.34 -1.14 20.15
CA ASN A 117 -12.23 -1.33 21.32
C ASN A 117 -13.73 -1.34 20.91
N GLY A 118 -14.04 -1.54 19.63
CA GLY A 118 -15.37 -1.53 19.02
C GLY A 118 -15.46 -2.48 17.82
N GLU A 119 -16.62 -2.51 17.14
CA GLU A 119 -17.06 -3.49 16.11
C GLU A 119 -15.94 -4.34 15.47
N ASP A 120 -15.83 -5.59 15.93
CA ASP A 120 -14.82 -6.56 15.46
C ASP A 120 -14.85 -6.77 13.94
N ALA A 121 -16.00 -6.55 13.28
CA ALA A 121 -16.18 -6.79 11.85
C ALA A 121 -15.34 -5.82 11.00
N ASP A 122 -15.44 -4.52 11.27
CA ASP A 122 -14.67 -3.48 10.57
C ASP A 122 -13.16 -3.64 10.80
N TRP A 123 -12.77 -4.05 12.01
CA TRP A 123 -11.38 -4.34 12.31
C TRP A 123 -10.86 -5.56 11.54
N ILE A 124 -11.66 -6.64 11.43
CA ILE A 124 -11.31 -7.81 10.63
C ILE A 124 -11.16 -7.43 9.15
N GLU A 125 -12.04 -6.59 8.61
CA GLU A 125 -11.91 -6.11 7.22
C GLU A 125 -10.59 -5.34 7.00
N LEU A 126 -10.17 -4.54 7.97
CA LEU A 126 -8.87 -3.85 7.92
C LEU A 126 -7.67 -4.81 8.03
N VAL A 127 -7.79 -5.88 8.81
CA VAL A 127 -6.80 -6.97 8.88
C VAL A 127 -6.68 -7.63 7.50
N ASP A 128 -7.80 -8.01 6.90
CA ASP A 128 -7.85 -8.69 5.59
C ASP A 128 -7.28 -7.79 4.47
N SER A 129 -7.70 -6.52 4.45
CA SER A 129 -7.15 -5.51 3.53
C SER A 129 -5.63 -5.32 3.68
N THR A 130 -5.08 -5.52 4.89
CA THR A 130 -3.64 -5.41 5.14
C THR A 130 -2.88 -6.62 4.62
N VAL A 131 -3.46 -7.82 4.73
CA VAL A 131 -2.90 -9.06 4.19
C VAL A 131 -2.91 -9.03 2.66
N GLU A 132 -4.02 -8.62 2.03
CA GLU A 132 -4.13 -8.44 0.57
C GLU A 132 -3.06 -7.46 0.06
N ARG A 133 -2.87 -6.33 0.75
CA ARG A 133 -1.83 -5.37 0.37
C ARG A 133 -0.40 -5.93 0.50
N ALA A 134 -0.16 -6.84 1.44
CA ALA A 134 1.13 -7.51 1.58
C ALA A 134 1.36 -8.51 0.43
N TRP A 135 0.30 -9.20 0.00
CA TRP A 135 0.32 -10.06 -1.18
C TRP A 135 0.66 -9.29 -2.45
N ASP A 136 -0.02 -8.16 -2.71
CA ASP A 136 0.24 -7.34 -3.89
C ASP A 136 1.70 -6.85 -3.94
N ARG A 137 2.25 -6.47 -2.77
CA ARG A 137 3.67 -6.08 -2.65
C ARG A 137 4.63 -7.21 -2.96
N TRP A 138 4.30 -8.44 -2.59
CA TRP A 138 5.09 -9.61 -2.93
C TRP A 138 5.03 -9.92 -4.43
N CYS A 139 3.84 -9.89 -5.04
CA CYS A 139 3.66 -10.04 -6.48
C CYS A 139 4.49 -9.01 -7.27
N TYR A 140 4.46 -7.75 -6.83
CA TYR A 140 5.28 -6.69 -7.42
C TYR A 140 6.78 -6.97 -7.25
N ALA A 141 7.23 -7.33 -6.04
CA ALA A 141 8.63 -7.67 -5.79
C ALA A 141 9.10 -8.87 -6.63
N GLN A 142 8.22 -9.84 -6.88
CA GLN A 142 8.51 -11.01 -7.72
C GLN A 142 8.75 -10.60 -9.17
N GLN A 143 7.87 -9.77 -9.74
CA GLN A 143 8.04 -9.24 -11.09
C GLN A 143 9.35 -8.44 -11.22
N GLN A 144 9.67 -7.62 -10.22
CA GLN A 144 10.91 -6.86 -10.17
C GLN A 144 12.15 -7.76 -10.07
N ALA A 145 12.12 -8.80 -9.25
CA ALA A 145 13.22 -9.77 -9.14
C ALA A 145 13.42 -10.57 -10.43
N ALA A 146 12.34 -11.01 -11.07
CA ALA A 146 12.40 -11.72 -12.35
C ALA A 146 13.02 -10.83 -13.44
N ARG A 147 12.62 -9.56 -13.49
CA ARG A 147 13.18 -8.57 -14.41
C ARG A 147 14.66 -8.29 -14.13
N ALA A 148 15.01 -8.01 -12.88
CA ALA A 148 16.39 -7.73 -12.45
C ALA A 148 17.34 -8.89 -12.81
N THR A 149 16.86 -10.13 -12.69
CA THR A 149 17.60 -11.33 -13.07
C THR A 149 17.79 -11.43 -14.58
N ARG A 150 16.75 -11.16 -15.38
CA ARG A 150 16.83 -11.15 -16.86
C ARG A 150 17.82 -10.11 -17.38
N LEU A 151 17.80 -8.91 -16.80
CA LEU A 151 18.67 -7.79 -17.18
C LEU A 151 20.06 -7.87 -16.51
N ARG A 152 20.28 -8.82 -15.60
CA ARG A 152 21.51 -8.96 -14.79
C ARG A 152 21.90 -7.70 -14.01
N MET A 153 20.93 -6.87 -13.64
CA MET A 153 21.14 -5.63 -12.87
C MET A 153 20.53 -5.77 -11.49
N GLN A 154 21.32 -5.56 -10.43
CA GLN A 154 20.89 -5.58 -9.02
C GLN A 154 20.02 -6.81 -8.63
N ALA A 155 20.19 -7.94 -9.33
CA ALA A 155 19.35 -9.13 -9.15
C ALA A 155 19.38 -9.65 -7.71
N HIS A 156 20.55 -9.62 -7.06
CA HIS A 156 20.71 -10.04 -5.67
C HIS A 156 19.89 -9.17 -4.69
N THR A 157 19.87 -7.86 -4.89
CA THR A 157 19.07 -6.94 -4.07
C THR A 157 17.57 -7.15 -4.31
N ALA A 158 17.16 -7.32 -5.57
CA ALA A 158 15.75 -7.54 -5.92
C ALA A 158 15.22 -8.87 -5.37
N VAL A 159 16.02 -9.94 -5.41
CA VAL A 159 15.71 -11.23 -4.80
C VAL A 159 15.62 -11.11 -3.27
N ALA A 160 16.53 -10.36 -2.64
CA ALA A 160 16.44 -10.14 -1.19
C ALA A 160 15.17 -9.35 -0.79
N VAL A 161 14.72 -8.40 -1.60
CA VAL A 161 13.44 -7.70 -1.40
C VAL A 161 12.26 -8.66 -1.57
N LEU A 162 12.30 -9.53 -2.57
CA LEU A 162 11.30 -10.58 -2.79
C LEU A 162 11.16 -11.49 -1.56
N ASP A 163 12.28 -11.97 -1.01
CA ASP A 163 12.29 -12.83 0.18
C ASP A 163 11.68 -12.11 1.40
N VAL A 164 12.04 -10.85 1.59
CA VAL A 164 11.50 -10.02 2.68
C VAL A 164 9.98 -9.79 2.52
N ALA A 165 9.53 -9.50 1.29
CA ALA A 165 8.11 -9.29 1.02
C ALA A 165 7.29 -10.58 1.23
N TRP A 166 7.84 -11.73 0.80
CA TRP A 166 7.24 -13.04 1.04
C TRP A 166 7.09 -13.34 2.53
N ASN A 167 8.16 -13.16 3.30
CA ASN A 167 8.15 -13.38 4.74
C ASN A 167 7.15 -12.46 5.46
N ASN A 168 7.06 -11.19 5.03
CA ASN A 168 6.08 -10.26 5.60
C ASN A 168 4.64 -10.70 5.31
N TYR A 169 4.33 -11.05 4.06
CA TYR A 169 3.01 -11.56 3.69
C TYR A 169 2.64 -12.80 4.52
N TRP A 170 3.54 -13.79 4.57
CA TRP A 170 3.26 -15.04 5.27
C TRP A 170 3.05 -14.85 6.77
N ALA A 171 3.86 -14.00 7.41
CA ALA A 171 3.68 -13.66 8.82
C ALA A 171 2.32 -12.99 9.08
N LEU A 172 1.92 -12.03 8.23
CA LEU A 172 0.63 -11.35 8.37
C LEU A 172 -0.56 -12.28 8.14
N LEU A 173 -0.45 -13.22 7.19
CA LEU A 173 -1.48 -14.24 6.96
C LEU A 173 -1.62 -15.20 8.16
N GLN A 174 -0.50 -15.66 8.73
CA GLN A 174 -0.53 -16.51 9.92
C GLN A 174 -1.11 -15.78 11.14
N ASP A 175 -0.83 -14.48 11.26
CA ASP A 175 -1.36 -13.66 12.34
C ASP A 175 -2.86 -13.36 12.15
N SER A 176 -3.31 -13.07 10.93
CA SER A 176 -4.73 -12.87 10.64
C SER A 176 -5.55 -14.13 10.92
N GLU A 177 -5.06 -15.31 10.51
CA GLU A 177 -5.70 -16.59 10.78
C GLU A 177 -5.76 -16.92 12.28
N ARG A 178 -4.75 -16.52 13.05
CA ARG A 178 -4.76 -16.65 14.52
C ARG A 178 -5.80 -15.72 15.15
N ILE A 179 -5.91 -14.48 14.66
CA ILE A 179 -6.91 -13.51 15.12
C ILE A 179 -8.33 -14.03 14.84
N LYS A 180 -8.61 -14.45 13.59
CA LYS A 180 -9.93 -14.98 13.18
C LYS A 180 -10.34 -16.18 14.04
N ARG A 181 -9.44 -17.13 14.27
CA ARG A 181 -9.70 -18.28 15.15
C ARG A 181 -10.02 -17.88 16.59
N ARG A 182 -9.30 -16.89 17.14
CA ARG A 182 -9.55 -16.39 18.50
C ARG A 182 -10.93 -15.76 18.63
N ILE A 183 -11.32 -14.92 17.66
CA ILE A 183 -12.62 -14.23 17.69
C ILE A 183 -13.77 -15.24 17.53
N SER A 184 -13.67 -16.18 16.60
CA SER A 184 -14.66 -17.25 16.42
C SER A 184 -14.78 -18.13 17.66
N GLY A 185 -13.68 -18.45 18.34
CA GLY A 185 -13.67 -19.22 19.58
C GLY A 185 -14.22 -18.47 20.81
N VAL A 186 -14.16 -17.13 20.83
CA VAL A 186 -14.82 -16.30 21.85
C VAL A 186 -16.32 -16.25 21.62
N ARG A 187 -16.76 -16.05 20.37
CA ARG A 187 -18.19 -16.10 20.01
C ARG A 187 -18.83 -17.47 20.29
N GLY A 188 -18.12 -18.56 19.99
CA GLY A 188 -18.57 -19.92 20.30
C GLY A 188 -18.70 -20.21 21.80
N ARG A 189 -17.84 -19.62 22.65
CA ARG A 189 -17.94 -19.72 24.12
C ARG A 189 -19.09 -18.90 24.69
N LEU A 190 -19.34 -17.71 24.13
CA LEU A 190 -20.46 -16.86 24.55
C LEU A 190 -21.82 -17.42 24.11
N ALA A 191 -21.88 -18.12 22.97
CA ALA A 191 -23.08 -18.83 22.50
C ALA A 191 -23.33 -20.17 23.23
N GLY A 192 -22.42 -20.62 24.11
CA GLY A 192 -22.41 -21.95 24.71
C GLY A 192 -22.78 -22.05 26.20
N GLY A 193 -23.29 -21.00 26.86
CA GLY A 193 -23.81 -21.08 28.23
C GLY A 193 -25.35 -21.16 28.21
N THR A 194 -26.05 -22.15 28.80
CA THR A 194 -25.77 -22.92 30.02
C THR A 194 -26.56 -24.25 29.97
N PRO A 195 -26.01 -25.44 30.27
CA PRO A 195 -26.85 -26.58 30.63
C PRO A 195 -27.42 -26.32 32.02
N ALA A 196 -28.74 -26.18 32.10
CA ALA A 196 -29.46 -26.01 33.35
C ALA A 196 -29.15 -27.17 34.31
N ALA A 197 -28.71 -26.84 35.53
CA ALA A 197 -28.58 -27.82 36.60
C ALA A 197 -29.97 -28.38 36.96
N PRO A 198 -30.12 -29.70 37.14
CA PRO A 198 -31.39 -30.28 37.56
C PRO A 198 -31.64 -29.95 39.03
N ARG A 199 -32.83 -29.40 39.31
CA ARG A 199 -33.30 -29.14 40.67
C ARG A 199 -33.72 -30.47 41.31
N LEU A 200 -33.18 -30.75 42.50
CA LEU A 200 -33.72 -31.70 43.47
C LEU A 200 -34.76 -31.00 44.35
#